data_AF-A0A967F3G9-F1
#
_entry.id   AF-A0A967F3G9-F1
#
_cell.length_a   1.000
_cell.length_b   1.000
_cell.length_c   1.000
_cell.angle_alpha   90.00
_cell.angle_beta   90.00
_cell.angle_gamma   90.00
#
_symmetry.space_group_name_H-M   'P 1'
#
loop_
_entity.id
_entity.type
_entity.pdbx_description
1 polymer ?
#
loop_
_entity_poly.entity_id
_entity_poly.type
_entity_poly.pdbx_seq_one_letter_code
_entity_poly.pdbx_strand_id
1 'polypeptide(L)'
;MTPKEIQAALRKFRDEIGPDAYVSVDVEASSANHPISGCLYPDGVAKGGSLRIRADDWQEALDLLSERWEEASGRHREERIRKMALEIIRITAEQGTCTDATLRTAGFSSDEIERYSEDACRDANEIASNGPFEIVPIAGANAA
;
A
#
# COMPACT_ATOMS: atom_id res chain seq x y z
N MET A 1 25.67 14.44 6.62
CA MET A 1 25.47 13.65 5.39
C MET A 1 25.55 14.56 4.17
N THR A 2 26.03 14.04 3.05
CA THR A 2 26.02 14.71 1.74
C THR A 2 24.68 14.47 1.02
N PRO A 3 24.31 15.30 0.03
CA PRO A 3 23.10 15.08 -0.77
C PRO A 3 23.03 13.69 -1.43
N LYS A 4 24.18 13.14 -1.87
CA LYS A 4 24.23 11.80 -2.46
C LYS A 4 23.96 10.69 -1.45
N GLU A 5 24.48 10.82 -0.23
CA GLU A 5 24.23 9.86 0.85
C GLU A 5 22.75 9.86 1.26
N ILE A 6 22.14 11.05 1.34
CA ILE A 6 20.71 11.20 1.64
C ILE A 6 19.87 10.51 0.55
N GLN A 7 20.14 10.80 -0.73
CA GLN A 7 19.41 10.17 -1.84
C GLN A 7 19.55 8.65 -1.84
N ALA A 8 20.74 8.12 -1.54
CA ALA A 8 20.96 6.68 -1.45
C ALA A 8 20.17 6.06 -0.29
N ALA A 9 20.17 6.71 0.88
CA ALA A 9 19.42 6.25 2.04
C ALA A 9 17.91 6.23 1.79
N LEU A 10 17.35 7.31 1.22
CA LEU A 10 15.92 7.38 0.89
C LEU A 10 15.51 6.34 -0.15
N ARG A 11 16.35 6.06 -1.15
CA ARG A 11 16.09 5.01 -2.13
C ARG A 11 16.05 3.65 -1.47
N LYS A 12 17.05 3.34 -0.63
CA LYS A 12 17.08 2.08 0.11
C LYS A 12 15.83 1.94 0.98
N PHE A 13 15.46 2.97 1.72
CA PHE A 13 14.28 2.98 2.56
C PHE A 13 12.99 2.78 1.76
N ARG A 14 12.84 3.45 0.61
CA ARG A 14 11.72 3.23 -0.31
C ARG A 14 11.65 1.78 -0.78
N ASP A 15 12.78 1.19 -1.17
CA ASP A 15 12.84 -0.17 -1.69
C ASP A 15 12.46 -1.22 -0.62
N GLU A 16 12.65 -0.92 0.67
CA GLU A 16 12.18 -1.75 1.79
C GLU A 16 10.64 -1.74 1.96
N ILE A 17 10.00 -0.64 1.56
CA ILE A 17 8.55 -0.44 1.68
C ILE A 17 7.82 -1.07 0.51
N GLY A 18 8.25 -0.74 -0.72
CA GLY A 18 7.68 -1.29 -1.94
C GLY A 18 7.91 -0.42 -3.18
N PRO A 19 7.69 -0.99 -4.37
CA PRO A 19 8.00 -0.34 -5.65
C PRO A 19 7.17 0.93 -5.91
N ASP A 20 5.97 1.01 -5.34
CA ASP A 20 5.07 2.15 -5.49
C ASP A 20 5.32 3.25 -4.45
N ALA A 21 6.15 2.98 -3.43
CA ALA A 21 6.36 3.92 -2.36
C ALA A 21 7.03 5.21 -2.86
N TYR A 22 6.60 6.33 -2.31
CA TYR A 22 7.24 7.62 -2.50
C TYR A 22 7.73 8.15 -1.17
N VAL A 23 9.01 8.52 -1.11
CA VAL A 23 9.64 9.13 0.06
C VAL A 23 10.33 10.40 -0.36
N SER A 24 10.10 11.48 0.37
CA SER A 24 10.87 12.71 0.21
C SER A 24 11.17 13.35 1.55
N VAL A 25 12.33 13.98 1.63
CA VAL A 25 12.73 14.89 2.70
C VAL A 25 13.22 16.18 2.09
N ASP A 26 12.89 17.30 2.72
CA ASP A 26 13.21 18.64 2.26
C ASP A 26 13.53 19.56 3.44
N VAL A 27 14.17 20.69 3.14
CA VAL A 27 14.50 21.71 4.13
C VAL A 27 13.40 22.76 4.12
N GLU A 28 12.69 22.90 5.23
CA GLU A 28 11.67 23.92 5.43
C GLU A 28 12.29 25.19 6.04
N ALA A 29 12.59 26.18 5.19
CA ALA A 29 13.19 27.44 5.61
C ALA A 29 12.33 28.25 6.61
N SER A 30 11.03 27.97 6.70
CA SER A 30 10.08 28.65 7.59
C SER A 30 9.89 27.98 8.95
N SER A 31 10.46 26.80 9.17
CA SER A 31 10.30 26.06 10.42
C SER A 31 11.32 26.55 11.46
N ALA A 32 10.84 27.21 12.52
CA ALA A 32 11.69 27.76 13.56
C ALA A 32 12.34 26.69 14.46
N ASN A 33 11.76 25.49 14.52
CA ASN A 33 12.17 24.45 15.46
C ASN A 33 12.71 23.19 14.79
N HIS A 34 12.27 22.85 13.57
CA HIS A 34 12.65 21.61 12.89
C HIS A 34 12.89 21.91 11.40
N PRO A 35 14.13 22.21 10.98
CA PRO A 35 14.44 22.64 9.62
C PRO A 35 14.20 21.57 8.56
N ILE A 36 14.02 20.29 8.93
CA ILE A 36 13.80 19.20 7.98
C ILE A 36 12.38 18.67 8.12
N SER A 37 11.73 18.51 6.97
CA SER A 37 10.42 17.91 6.81
C SER A 37 10.55 16.66 5.96
N GLY A 38 9.71 15.66 6.25
CA GLY A 38 9.73 14.41 5.52
C GLY A 38 8.33 13.85 5.35
N CYS A 39 8.11 13.18 4.23
CA CYS A 39 6.89 12.43 4.01
C CYS A 39 7.16 11.09 3.33
N LEU A 40 6.34 10.12 3.72
CA LEU A 40 6.28 8.79 3.15
C LEU A 40 4.83 8.52 2.70
N TYR A 41 4.69 8.10 1.45
CA TYR A 41 3.46 7.61 0.85
C TYR A 41 3.69 6.16 0.43
N PRO A 42 3.27 5.17 1.24
CA PRO A 42 3.56 3.75 0.97
C PRO A 42 3.01 3.24 -0.36
N ASP A 43 1.81 3.68 -0.74
CA ASP A 43 1.15 3.33 -2.02
C ASP A 43 1.46 4.33 -3.15
N GLY A 44 2.34 5.30 -2.90
CA GLY A 44 2.61 6.42 -3.78
C GLY A 44 1.69 7.63 -3.55
N VAL A 45 2.04 8.74 -4.21
CA VAL A 45 1.36 10.02 -4.01
C VAL A 45 -0.11 9.91 -4.45
N ALA A 46 -1.00 10.43 -3.61
CA ALA A 46 -2.47 10.43 -3.79
C ALA A 46 -3.16 9.05 -3.75
N LYS A 47 -2.45 7.96 -3.40
CA LYS A 47 -2.99 6.59 -3.39
C LYS A 47 -3.18 5.99 -1.99
N GLY A 48 -3.34 6.81 -0.96
CA GLY A 48 -3.57 6.33 0.40
C GLY A 48 -3.20 7.35 1.46
N GLY A 49 -2.88 6.84 2.65
CA GLY A 49 -2.36 7.64 3.75
C GLY A 49 -0.94 8.14 3.49
N SER A 50 -0.55 9.18 4.21
CA SER A 50 0.84 9.65 4.24
C SER A 50 1.33 9.74 5.68
N LEU A 51 2.56 9.31 5.91
CA LEU A 51 3.28 9.59 7.15
C LEU A 51 4.08 10.86 6.95
N ARG A 52 4.12 11.71 7.98
CA ARG A 52 4.87 12.97 7.97
C ARG A 52 5.72 13.06 9.22
N ILE A 53 6.93 13.56 9.05
CA ILE A 53 7.88 13.78 10.14
C ILE A 53 8.42 15.21 10.09
N ARG A 54 8.97 15.65 11.21
CA ARG A 54 9.79 16.85 11.33
C ARG A 54 11.00 16.48 12.16
N ALA A 55 12.17 16.97 11.76
CA ALA A 55 13.45 16.61 12.37
C ALA A 55 14.41 17.81 12.39
N ASP A 56 15.42 17.72 13.26
CA ASP A 56 16.49 18.70 13.41
C ASP A 56 17.64 18.46 12.43
N ASP A 57 17.87 17.20 12.07
CA ASP A 57 18.88 16.82 11.09
C ASP A 57 18.47 15.64 10.18
N TRP A 58 19.32 15.35 9.19
CA TRP A 58 19.05 14.33 8.17
C TRP A 58 19.04 12.91 8.72
N GLN A 59 19.82 12.62 9.76
CA GLN A 59 19.87 11.30 10.35
C GLN A 59 18.59 11.05 11.15
N GLU A 60 18.22 12.03 11.99
CA GLU A 60 16.97 11.98 12.75
C GLU A 60 15.76 11.84 11.83
N ALA A 61 15.74 12.53 10.67
CA ALA A 61 14.67 12.38 9.70
C ALA A 61 14.51 10.94 9.18
N LEU A 62 15.61 10.23 8.92
CA LEU A 62 15.58 8.84 8.47
C LEU A 62 15.17 7.89 9.59
N ASP A 63 15.64 8.14 10.81
CA ASP A 63 15.30 7.33 11.99
C ASP A 63 13.81 7.46 12.29
N LEU A 64 13.26 8.68 12.30
CA LEU A 64 11.83 8.93 12.49
C LEU A 64 10.99 8.34 11.36
N LEU A 65 11.42 8.41 10.09
CA LEU A 65 10.71 7.76 8.99
C LEU A 65 10.63 6.24 9.21
N SER A 66 11.74 5.63 9.64
CA SER A 66 11.83 4.20 9.88
C SER A 66 10.93 3.78 11.05
N GLU A 67 10.99 4.48 12.18
CA GLU A 67 10.14 4.26 13.36
C GLU A 67 8.65 4.35 12.99
N ARG A 68 8.24 5.42 12.30
CA ARG A 68 6.84 5.59 11.89
C ARG A 68 6.39 4.53 10.90
N TRP A 69 7.29 4.05 10.04
CA TRP A 69 6.98 2.95 9.16
C TRP A 69 6.84 1.64 9.91
N GLU A 70 7.71 1.32 10.87
CA GLU A 70 7.58 0.13 11.70
C GLU A 70 6.22 0.10 12.41
N GLU A 71 5.79 1.22 12.99
CA GLU A 71 4.47 1.36 13.63
C GLU A 71 3.29 1.15 12.66
N ALA A 72 3.42 1.59 11.41
CA ALA A 72 2.34 1.59 10.42
C ALA A 72 2.31 0.36 9.51
N SER A 73 3.45 -0.31 9.34
CA SER A 73 3.68 -1.36 8.34
C SER A 73 2.74 -2.55 8.50
N GLY A 74 2.47 -2.97 9.74
CA GLY A 74 1.55 -4.06 10.04
C GLY A 74 0.14 -3.77 9.56
N ARG A 75 -0.39 -2.59 9.90
CA ARG A 75 -1.73 -2.14 9.47
C ARG A 75 -1.80 -1.98 7.96
N HIS A 76 -0.77 -1.37 7.37
CA HIS A 76 -0.70 -1.22 5.91
C HIS A 76 -0.72 -2.58 5.21
N ARG A 77 0.02 -3.57 5.71
CA ARG A 77 -0.01 -4.95 5.19
C ARG A 77 -1.41 -5.55 5.27
N GLU A 78 -2.08 -5.45 6.42
CA GLU A 78 -3.45 -5.94 6.59
C GLU A 78 -4.43 -5.26 5.61
N GLU A 79 -4.34 -3.94 5.44
CA GLU A 79 -5.16 -3.18 4.49
C GLU A 79 -4.91 -3.62 3.04
N ARG A 80 -3.65 -3.84 2.64
CA ARG A 80 -3.30 -4.34 1.29
C ARG A 80 -3.85 -5.74 1.05
N ILE A 81 -3.66 -6.67 1.98
CA ILE A 81 -4.22 -8.03 1.92
C ILE A 81 -5.73 -7.96 1.78
N ARG A 82 -6.39 -7.16 2.62
CA ARG A 82 -7.85 -7.01 2.60
C ARG A 82 -8.34 -6.44 1.28
N LYS A 83 -7.68 -5.42 0.73
CA LYS A 83 -8.02 -4.83 -0.56
C LYS A 83 -7.87 -5.85 -1.70
N MET A 84 -6.79 -6.63 -1.68
CA MET A 84 -6.57 -7.70 -2.65
C MET A 84 -7.65 -8.79 -2.55
N ALA A 85 -8.00 -9.22 -1.34
CA ALA A 85 -9.07 -10.19 -1.10
C ALA A 85 -10.41 -9.74 -1.69
N LEU A 86 -10.78 -8.46 -1.49
CA LEU A 86 -12.00 -7.89 -2.05
C LEU A 86 -11.98 -7.83 -3.58
N GLU A 87 -10.84 -7.49 -4.18
CA GLU A 87 -10.68 -7.52 -5.64
C GLU A 87 -10.74 -8.95 -6.19
N ILE A 88 -10.16 -9.94 -5.50
CA ILE A 88 -10.29 -11.36 -5.86
C ILE A 88 -11.77 -11.77 -5.89
N ILE A 89 -12.55 -11.42 -4.85
CA ILE A 89 -13.99 -11.70 -4.81
C ILE A 89 -14.70 -11.04 -5.99
N ARG A 90 -14.45 -9.74 -6.21
CA ARG A 90 -15.09 -8.97 -7.29
C ARG A 90 -14.79 -9.57 -8.66
N ILE A 91 -13.52 -9.82 -8.97
CA ILE A 91 -13.08 -10.39 -10.26
C ILE A 91 -13.65 -11.80 -10.44
N THR A 92 -13.63 -12.63 -9.39
CA THR A 92 -14.17 -14.00 -9.46
C THR A 92 -15.68 -13.99 -9.69
N ALA A 93 -16.42 -13.08 -9.06
CA ALA A 93 -17.85 -12.92 -9.30
C ALA A 93 -18.16 -12.47 -10.74
N GLU A 94 -17.33 -11.60 -11.33
CA GLU A 94 -17.50 -11.09 -12.69
C GLU A 94 -17.06 -12.09 -13.79
N GLN A 95 -15.99 -12.84 -13.56
CA GLN A 95 -15.29 -13.61 -14.60
C GLN A 95 -15.20 -15.12 -14.31
N GLY A 96 -15.69 -15.56 -13.15
CA GLY A 96 -15.61 -16.95 -12.69
C GLY A 96 -14.23 -17.39 -12.20
N THR A 97 -13.16 -16.66 -12.51
CA THR A 97 -11.79 -16.95 -12.06
C THR A 97 -10.97 -15.68 -11.95
N CYS A 98 -10.21 -15.54 -10.86
CA CYS A 98 -9.21 -14.49 -10.70
C CYS A 98 -7.83 -15.03 -11.06
N THR A 99 -7.11 -14.29 -11.91
CA THR A 99 -5.71 -14.58 -12.29
C THR A 99 -4.79 -13.44 -11.87
N ASP A 100 -3.48 -13.71 -11.79
CA ASP A 100 -2.47 -12.68 -11.53
C ASP A 100 -2.51 -11.55 -12.56
N ALA A 101 -2.86 -11.85 -13.82
CA ALA A 101 -2.99 -10.84 -14.87
C ALA A 101 -4.12 -9.86 -14.55
N THR A 102 -5.27 -10.37 -14.10
CA THR A 102 -6.41 -9.53 -13.70
C THR A 102 -6.12 -8.72 -12.43
N LEU A 103 -5.38 -9.27 -11.47
CA LEU A 103 -4.94 -8.52 -10.28
C LEU A 103 -3.96 -7.39 -10.64
N ARG A 104 -3.07 -7.62 -11.60
CA ARG A 104 -2.21 -6.56 -12.13
C ARG A 104 -3.01 -5.43 -12.77
N THR A 105 -4.08 -5.76 -13.50
CA THR A 105 -5.01 -4.73 -14.03
C THR A 105 -5.76 -4.00 -12.91
N ALA A 106 -6.02 -4.65 -11.78
CA ALA A 106 -6.61 -4.03 -10.59
C ALA A 106 -5.63 -3.15 -9.79
N GLY A 107 -4.37 -3.03 -10.22
CA GLY A 107 -3.38 -2.13 -9.64
C GLY A 107 -2.52 -2.74 -8.53
N PHE A 108 -2.41 -4.07 -8.47
CA PHE A 108 -1.43 -4.76 -7.64
C PHE A 108 -0.16 -5.05 -8.45
N SER A 109 1.01 -4.77 -7.87
CA SER A 109 2.28 -5.14 -8.49
C SER A 109 2.55 -6.64 -8.39
N SER A 110 3.48 -7.17 -9.21
CA SER A 110 3.87 -8.59 -9.15
C SER A 110 4.38 -8.98 -7.76
N ASP A 111 5.22 -8.13 -7.15
CA ASP A 111 5.80 -8.37 -5.83
C ASP A 111 4.71 -8.45 -4.75
N GLU A 112 3.67 -7.62 -4.83
CA GLU A 112 2.55 -7.67 -3.90
C GLU A 112 1.72 -8.93 -4.08
N ILE A 113 1.47 -9.36 -5.31
CA ILE A 113 0.75 -10.60 -5.59
C ILE A 113 1.54 -11.77 -5.03
N GLU A 114 2.85 -11.85 -5.29
CA GLU A 114 3.71 -12.90 -4.73
C GLU A 114 3.68 -12.90 -3.20
N ARG A 115 3.75 -11.70 -2.59
CA ARG A 115 3.86 -11.56 -1.13
C ARG A 115 2.54 -11.75 -0.37
N TYR A 116 1.40 -11.43 -0.98
CA TYR A 116 0.12 -11.32 -0.29
C TYR A 116 -1.01 -12.19 -0.85
N SER A 117 -0.86 -12.80 -2.04
CA SER A 117 -1.96 -13.54 -2.68
C SER A 117 -2.47 -14.72 -1.85
N GLU A 118 -1.60 -15.48 -1.18
CA GLU A 118 -2.04 -16.60 -0.34
C GLU A 118 -2.92 -16.14 0.83
N ASP A 119 -2.48 -15.11 1.56
CA ASP A 119 -3.24 -14.51 2.66
C ASP A 119 -4.54 -13.88 2.13
N ALA A 120 -4.48 -13.16 1.02
CA ALA A 120 -5.64 -12.53 0.39
C ALA A 120 -6.68 -13.55 -0.11
N CYS A 121 -6.24 -14.69 -0.66
CA CYS A 121 -7.12 -15.78 -1.06
C CYS A 121 -7.81 -16.42 0.15
N ARG A 122 -7.08 -16.62 1.25
CA ARG A 122 -7.67 -17.11 2.51
C ARG A 122 -8.73 -16.16 3.03
N ASP A 123 -8.40 -14.86 3.12
CA ASP A 123 -9.34 -13.82 3.54
C ASP A 123 -10.54 -13.75 2.59
N ALA A 124 -10.33 -13.83 1.28
CA ALA A 124 -11.41 -13.83 0.29
C ALA A 124 -12.39 -14.99 0.51
N ASN A 125 -11.88 -16.19 0.74
CA ASN A 125 -12.68 -17.37 1.03
C ASN A 125 -13.43 -17.25 2.36
N GLU A 126 -12.79 -16.69 3.39
CA GLU A 126 -13.43 -16.47 4.69
C GLU A 126 -14.58 -15.46 4.57
N ILE A 127 -14.36 -14.34 3.87
CA ILE A 127 -15.39 -13.33 3.62
C ILE A 127 -16.54 -13.92 2.80
N ALA A 128 -16.24 -14.68 1.75
CA ALA A 128 -17.26 -15.29 0.89
C ALA A 128 -18.08 -16.36 1.64
N SER A 129 -17.45 -17.09 2.55
CA SER A 129 -18.10 -18.15 3.34
C SER A 129 -18.93 -17.61 4.52
N ASN A 130 -18.55 -16.46 5.07
CA ASN A 130 -19.17 -15.87 6.27
C ASN A 130 -20.01 -14.60 5.98
N GLY A 131 -20.13 -14.18 4.72
CA GLY A 131 -20.83 -12.95 4.35
C GLY A 131 -22.37 -13.07 4.35
N PRO A 132 -23.13 -11.98 4.59
CA PRO A 132 -24.59 -11.94 4.44
C PRO A 132 -25.05 -11.94 2.97
N PHE A 133 -24.18 -12.31 2.04
CA PHE A 133 -24.41 -12.17 0.61
C PHE A 133 -24.99 -13.46 0.03
N GLU A 134 -26.24 -13.39 -0.39
CA GLU A 134 -26.84 -14.40 -1.25
C GLU A 134 -26.46 -14.05 -2.69
N ILE A 135 -25.88 -15.00 -3.44
CA ILE A 135 -25.72 -14.85 -4.90
C ILE A 135 -27.12 -14.91 -5.51
N VAL A 136 -27.76 -13.75 -5.65
CA VAL A 136 -29.09 -13.67 -6.28
C VAL A 136 -28.90 -13.86 -7.78
N PRO A 137 -29.50 -14.89 -8.41
CA PRO A 137 -29.45 -15.04 -9.85
C PRO A 137 -30.16 -13.84 -10.49
N ILE A 138 -29.40 -12.97 -11.15
CA ILE A 138 -29.96 -11.88 -11.93
C ILE A 138 -30.56 -12.52 -13.19
N ALA A 139 -31.85 -12.82 -13.16
CA ALA A 139 -32.60 -13.07 -14.39
C ALA A 139 -32.51 -11.80 -15.24
N GLY A 140 -31.67 -11.83 -16.27
CA GLY A 140 -31.43 -10.68 -17.13
C GLY A 140 -32.76 -10.11 -17.63
N ALA A 141 -32.98 -8.82 -17.41
CA ALA A 141 -34.19 -8.08 -17.80
C ALA A 141 -34.38 -7.95 -19.34
N ASN A 142 -33.66 -8.74 -20.13
CA ASN A 142 -33.75 -8.78 -21.60
C ASN A 142 -34.20 -10.16 -22.14
N ALA A 143 -34.76 -11.03 -21.28
CA ALA A 143 -35.47 -12.23 -21.71
C ALA A 143 -36.98 -11.96 -21.77
N ALA A 144 -37.40 -11.07 -22.67
CA ALA A 144 -38.77 -10.92 -23.14
C ALA A 144 -38.76 -10.39 -24.58
#